data_AF-A0A257I0K5-F1
#
_entry.id   AF-A0A257I0K5-F1
#
_cell.length_a   1.000
_cell.length_b   1.000
_cell.length_c   1.000
_cell.angle_alpha   90.00
_cell.angle_beta   90.00
_cell.angle_gamma   90.00
#
_symmetry.space_group_name_H-M   'P 1'
#
loop_
_entity.id
_entity.type
_entity.pdbx_description
1 polymer ?
#
loop_
_entity_poly.entity_id
_entity_poly.type
_entity_poly.pdbx_seq_one_letter_code
_entity_poly.pdbx_strand_id
1 'polypeptide(L)'
;MKQIIMKTKLSKIGNSIAVILSKKILDKSNIIDGQEIEVFINDESALVLKPIKIEKKMRPHLNLNLSTWEAQFKLAIKNGQLPEKDVFENMSNTFDYSLK
;
A
#
# COMPACT_ATOMS: atom_id res chain seq x y z
N MET A 1 14.87 -7.75 -27.11
CA MET A 1 14.56 -8.03 -25.68
C MET A 1 14.48 -9.54 -25.48
N LYS A 2 15.03 -10.08 -24.39
CA LYS A 2 15.07 -11.54 -24.16
C LYS A 2 13.75 -11.99 -23.52
N GLN A 3 12.86 -12.60 -24.29
CA GLN A 3 11.59 -13.15 -23.79
C GLN A 3 11.87 -14.35 -22.88
N ILE A 4 11.23 -14.41 -21.71
CA ILE A 4 11.20 -15.62 -20.88
C ILE A 4 9.86 -16.29 -21.14
N ILE A 5 9.91 -17.49 -21.72
CA ILE A 5 8.73 -18.32 -21.95
C ILE A 5 8.71 -19.40 -20.89
N MET A 6 7.58 -19.53 -20.21
CA MET A 6 7.30 -20.60 -19.26
C MET A 6 5.99 -21.26 -19.67
N LYS A 7 5.93 -22.59 -19.54
CA LYS A 7 4.68 -23.35 -19.58
C LYS A 7 4.29 -23.69 -18.16
N THR A 8 3.04 -23.45 -17.81
CA THR A 8 2.48 -23.75 -16.48
C THR A 8 1.05 -24.25 -16.65
N LYS A 9 0.45 -24.74 -15.56
CA LYS A 9 -0.91 -25.27 -15.54
C LYS A 9 -1.79 -24.44 -14.61
N LEU A 10 -3.06 -24.31 -14.96
CA LEU A 10 -4.08 -23.84 -14.05
C LEU A 10 -4.28 -24.89 -12.95
N SER A 11 -4.28 -24.43 -11.71
CA SER A 11 -4.44 -25.27 -10.52
C SER A 11 -5.55 -24.72 -9.64
N LYS A 12 -6.37 -25.60 -9.07
CA LYS A 12 -7.38 -25.21 -8.08
C LYS A 12 -6.70 -25.03 -6.72
N ILE A 13 -6.87 -23.87 -6.10
CA ILE A 13 -6.36 -23.56 -4.75
C ILE A 13 -7.56 -23.08 -3.92
N GLY A 14 -8.06 -23.95 -3.04
CA GLY A 14 -9.29 -23.71 -2.28
C GLY A 14 -10.48 -23.47 -3.22
N ASN A 15 -11.13 -22.31 -3.07
CA ASN A 15 -12.24 -21.87 -3.91
C ASN A 15 -11.81 -21.06 -5.14
N SER A 16 -10.50 -20.89 -5.34
CA SER A 16 -9.94 -20.07 -6.41
C SER A 16 -9.19 -20.91 -7.45
N ILE A 17 -8.97 -20.31 -8.61
CA ILE A 17 -8.09 -20.85 -9.65
C ILE A 17 -6.82 -20.02 -9.68
N ALA A 18 -5.68 -20.69 -9.72
CA ALA A 18 -4.37 -20.06 -9.70
C ALA A 18 -3.51 -20.53 -10.87
N VAL A 19 -2.60 -19.66 -11.28
CA VAL A 19 -1.52 -19.96 -12.22
C VAL A 19 -0.21 -19.95 -11.44
N ILE A 20 0.58 -21.03 -11.55
CA ILE A 20 1.87 -21.11 -10.86
C ILE A 20 2.91 -20.37 -11.69
N LEU A 21 3.51 -19.33 -11.10
CA LEU A 21 4.59 -18.54 -11.71
C LEU A 21 5.93 -18.91 -11.08
N SER A 22 6.93 -19.18 -11.91
CA SER A 22 8.30 -19.39 -11.44
C SER A 22 8.90 -18.11 -10.86
N LYS A 23 9.74 -18.26 -9.83
CA LYS A 23 10.49 -17.17 -9.19
C LYS A 23 11.25 -16.29 -10.19
N LYS A 24 11.82 -16.89 -11.24
CA LYS A 24 12.53 -16.17 -12.31
C LYS A 24 11.69 -15.10 -13.04
N ILE A 25 10.39 -15.32 -13.20
CA ILE A 25 9.49 -14.33 -13.82
C ILE A 25 9.17 -13.23 -12.82
N LEU A 26 8.85 -13.60 -11.58
CA LEU A 26 8.55 -12.65 -10.50
C LEU A 26 9.72 -11.69 -10.25
N ASP A 27 10.94 -12.22 -10.20
CA ASP A 27 12.17 -11.46 -10.01
C ASP A 27 12.40 -10.45 -11.16
N LYS A 28 12.04 -10.81 -12.39
CA LYS A 28 12.15 -9.90 -13.55
C LYS A 28 11.06 -8.84 -13.60
N SER A 29 9.86 -9.17 -13.13
CA SER A 29 8.74 -8.24 -13.08
C SER A 29 8.74 -7.39 -11.80
N ASN A 30 9.72 -7.56 -10.91
CA ASN A 30 9.79 -6.92 -9.60
C ASN A 30 8.49 -7.09 -8.78
N ILE A 31 7.88 -8.29 -8.86
CA ILE A 31 6.69 -8.63 -8.06
C ILE A 31 7.17 -9.30 -6.77
N ILE A 32 6.71 -8.80 -5.63
CA ILE A 32 7.03 -9.32 -4.30
C ILE A 32 5.83 -10.12 -3.77
N ASP A 33 6.10 -11.12 -2.94
CA ASP A 33 5.03 -11.87 -2.26
C ASP A 33 4.17 -10.93 -1.40
N GLY A 34 2.85 -11.11 -1.45
CA GLY A 34 1.87 -10.24 -0.80
C GLY A 34 1.61 -8.87 -1.46
N GLN A 35 2.23 -8.57 -2.60
CA GLN A 35 1.96 -7.34 -3.35
C GLN A 35 0.64 -7.43 -4.12
N GLU A 36 -0.12 -6.34 -4.16
CA GLU A 36 -1.28 -6.25 -5.05
C GLU A 36 -0.86 -6.15 -6.53
N ILE A 37 -1.57 -6.88 -7.38
CA ILE A 37 -1.29 -7.00 -8.81
C ILE A 37 -2.56 -6.64 -9.57
N GLU A 38 -2.42 -5.75 -10.54
CA GLU A 38 -3.48 -5.43 -11.49
C GLU A 38 -3.48 -6.49 -12.59
N VAL A 39 -4.64 -7.10 -12.85
CA VAL A 39 -4.82 -8.16 -13.84
C VAL A 39 -5.84 -7.70 -14.87
N PHE A 40 -5.44 -7.62 -16.13
CA PHE A 40 -6.32 -7.24 -17.23
C PHE A 40 -6.05 -8.07 -18.48
N ILE A 41 -7.04 -8.08 -19.38
CA ILE A 41 -6.94 -8.69 -20.71
C ILE A 41 -6.76 -7.57 -21.72
N ASN A 42 -5.75 -7.67 -22.58
CA ASN A 42 -5.55 -6.71 -23.67
C ASN A 42 -6.41 -7.05 -24.91
N ASP A 43 -6.38 -6.19 -25.93
CA ASP A 43 -7.15 -6.39 -27.18
C ASP A 43 -6.74 -7.67 -27.94
N GLU A 44 -5.55 -8.20 -27.68
CA GLU A 44 -5.03 -9.45 -28.24
C GLU A 44 -5.41 -10.69 -27.41
N SER A 45 -6.34 -10.55 -26.45
CA SER A 45 -6.75 -11.62 -25.53
C SER A 45 -5.61 -12.20 -24.68
N ALA A 46 -4.54 -11.45 -24.48
CA ALA A 46 -3.44 -11.80 -23.59
C ALA A 46 -3.71 -11.31 -22.17
N LEU A 47 -3.51 -12.20 -21.20
CA LEU A 47 -3.56 -11.86 -19.78
C LEU A 47 -2.29 -11.12 -19.39
N VAL A 48 -2.43 -9.88 -18.93
CA VAL A 48 -1.32 -9.05 -18.48
C VAL A 48 -1.40 -8.88 -16.97
N LEU A 49 -0.27 -9.13 -16.32
CA LEU A 49 -0.06 -8.92 -14.88
C LEU A 49 0.83 -7.70 -14.70
N LYS A 50 0.34 -6.69 -13.99
CA LYS A 50 1.10 -5.47 -13.72
C LYS A 50 1.22 -5.24 -12.22
N PRO A 51 2.44 -5.14 -11.67
CA PRO A 51 2.61 -4.79 -10.26
C PRO A 51 2.01 -3.41 -10.00
N ILE A 52 1.14 -3.31 -9.02
CA ILE A 52 0.68 -2.01 -8.53
C ILE A 52 1.84 -1.42 -7.74
N LYS A 53 2.34 -0.26 -8.17
CA LYS A 53 3.20 0.53 -7.30
C LYS A 53 2.31 0.97 -6.15
N ILE A 54 2.68 0.60 -4.93
CA ILE A 54 2.03 1.14 -3.74
C ILE A 54 2.20 2.65 -3.83
N GLU A 55 1.16 3.34 -4.29
CA GLU A 55 1.07 4.78 -4.14
C GLU A 55 1.05 4.99 -2.65
N LYS A 56 2.20 5.40 -2.08
CA LYS A 56 2.22 5.93 -0.73
C LYS A 56 1.11 6.98 -0.74
N LYS A 57 0.03 6.76 0.03
CA LYS A 57 -1.09 7.71 0.13
C LYS A 57 -0.47 9.10 0.16
N MET A 58 -0.72 9.90 -0.88
CA MET A 58 -0.18 11.25 -0.94
C MET A 58 -0.67 11.91 0.34
N ARG A 59 0.25 12.12 1.28
CA ARG A 59 -0.07 12.93 2.44
C ARG A 59 -0.44 14.29 1.87
N PRO A 60 -1.60 14.86 2.25
CA PRO A 60 -1.93 16.21 1.82
C PRO A 60 -0.74 17.11 2.14
N HIS A 61 -0.43 18.04 1.24
CA HIS A 61 0.65 19.00 1.46
C HIS A 61 0.46 19.66 2.83
N LEU A 62 1.54 19.76 3.60
CA LEU A 62 1.51 20.36 4.93
C LEU A 62 0.91 21.77 4.82
N ASN A 63 -0.17 22.02 5.56
CA ASN A 63 -0.79 23.33 5.56
C ASN A 63 0.06 24.30 6.40
N LEU A 64 0.86 25.14 5.74
CA LEU A 64 1.70 26.15 6.38
C LEU A 64 0.94 27.41 6.81
N ASN A 65 -0.34 27.54 6.44
CA ASN A 65 -1.14 28.72 6.75
C ASN A 65 -1.89 28.57 8.08
N LEU A 66 -1.28 29.09 9.15
CA LEU A 66 -1.81 29.11 10.52
C LEU A 66 -3.26 29.64 10.62
N SER A 67 -3.65 30.61 9.80
CA SER A 67 -4.99 31.23 9.85
C SER A 67 -6.12 30.25 9.53
N THR A 68 -5.81 29.14 8.84
CA THR A 68 -6.79 28.14 8.41
C THR A 68 -6.88 26.93 9.32
N TRP A 69 -6.00 26.82 10.32
CA TRP A 69 -5.91 25.65 11.20
C TRP A 69 -7.16 25.50 12.08
N GLU A 70 -7.62 26.59 12.69
CA GLU A 70 -8.79 26.61 13.56
C GLU A 70 -10.04 26.04 12.87
N ALA A 71 -10.25 26.42 11.60
CA ALA A 71 -11.38 25.93 10.80
C ALA A 71 -11.24 24.45 10.45
N GLN A 72 -10.02 24.00 10.15
CA GLN A 72 -9.74 22.59 9.85
C GLN A 72 -9.90 21.70 11.07
N PHE A 73 -9.47 22.15 12.26
CA PHE A 73 -9.70 21.43 13.52
C PHE A 73 -11.19 21.26 13.81
N LYS A 74 -11.98 22.33 13.70
CA LYS A 74 -13.44 22.27 13.90
C LYS A 74 -14.11 21.31 12.92
N LEU A 75 -13.65 21.30 11.66
CA LEU A 75 -14.17 20.42 10.62
C LEU A 75 -13.79 18.95 10.88
N ALA A 76 -12.56 18.68 11.32
CA ALA A 76 -12.10 17.34 11.68
C ALA A 76 -12.89 16.77 12.88
N ILE A 77 -13.10 17.57 13.93
CA ILE A 77 -13.92 17.21 15.09
C ILE A 77 -15.37 16.91 14.66
N LYS A 78 -15.96 17.76 13.81
CA LYS A 78 -17.32 17.55 13.27
C LYS A 78 -17.42 16.24 12.47
N ASN A 79 -16.37 15.88 11.74
CA ASN A 79 -16.30 14.65 10.96
C ASN A 79 -15.97 13.41 11.79
N GLY A 80 -15.84 13.54 13.13
CA GLY A 80 -15.51 12.42 14.01
C GLY A 80 -14.11 11.87 13.78
N GLN A 81 -13.21 12.65 13.17
CA GLN A 81 -11.82 12.24 12.97
C GLN A 81 -11.12 12.26 14.33
N LEU A 82 -10.75 11.07 14.80
CA LEU A 82 -9.90 10.92 15.97
C LEU A 82 -8.45 11.25 15.56
N PRO A 83 -7.70 11.96 16.41
CA PRO A 83 -6.27 12.09 16.19
C PRO A 83 -5.65 10.70 16.05
N GLU A 84 -4.64 10.59 15.18
CA GLU A 84 -3.87 9.36 15.11
C GLU A 84 -3.41 8.99 16.52
N LYS A 85 -3.60 7.73 16.89
CA LYS A 85 -3.20 7.22 18.20
C LYS A 85 -1.75 7.65 18.44
N ASP A 86 -1.50 8.27 19.58
CA ASP A 86 -0.20 8.88 19.87
C ASP A 86 0.89 7.82 19.64
N VAL A 87 1.81 8.12 18.72
CA VAL A 87 2.92 7.21 18.39
C VAL A 87 3.88 7.08 19.58
N PHE A 88 3.73 7.96 20.58
CA PHE A 88 4.46 7.98 21.84
C PHE A 88 3.67 7.39 23.02
N GLU A 89 2.44 6.88 22.82
CA GLU A 89 1.76 6.10 23.87
C GLU A 89 2.63 4.87 24.21
N ASN A 90 3.14 4.83 25.45
CA ASN A 90 4.09 3.85 26.03
C ASN A 90 5.59 4.11 25.78
N MET A 91 5.99 5.25 25.23
CA MET A 91 7.40 5.63 25.14
C MET A 91 7.77 6.45 26.38
N SER A 92 8.49 5.86 27.33
CA SER A 92 8.97 6.58 28.51
C SER A 92 9.96 7.66 28.08
N ASN A 93 9.65 8.94 28.32
CA ASN A 93 10.56 10.05 28.04
C ASN A 93 11.18 10.56 29.34
N THR A 94 12.43 11.02 29.30
CA THR A 94 13.15 11.58 30.45
C THR A 94 12.48 12.82 31.04
N PHE A 95 11.65 13.52 30.24
CA PHE A 95 10.88 14.68 30.70
C PHE A 95 9.81 14.33 31.73
N ASP A 96 9.24 13.12 31.69
CA ASP A 96 8.20 12.67 32.64
C ASP A 96 8.76 12.50 34.06
N TYR A 97 10.09 12.36 34.18
CA TYR A 97 10.78 12.19 35.46
C TYR A 97 11.36 13.50 36.03
N SER A 98 11.21 14.63 35.33
CA SER A 98 11.84 15.90 35.69
C SER A 98 11.02 16.80 36.64
N LEU A 99 9.88 16.31 37.14
CA LEU A 99 9.12 16.94 38.23
C LEU A 99 9.06 15.98 39.43
N LYS A 100 10.15 15.93 40.19
CA LYS A 100 10.19 15.45 41.58
C LYS A 100 10.91 16.47 42.45
#